data_AF-A0A938IE27-F1
#
_entry.id   AF-A0A938IE27-F1
#
_cell.length_a   1.000
_cell.length_b   1.000
_cell.length_c   1.000
_cell.angle_alpha   90.00
_cell.angle_beta   90.00
_cell.angle_gamma   90.00
#
_symmetry.space_group_name_H-M   'P 1'
#
loop_
_entity.id
_entity.type
_entity.pdbx_description
1 polymer ?
#
loop_
_entity_poly.entity_id
_entity_poly.type
_entity_poly.pdbx_seq_one_letter_code
_entity_poly.pdbx_strand_id
1 'polypeptide(L)'
;MESEYVASRWTRGNFLFPTRLRITDQSVVRRKRSWFSVNEETVNARNIANVNIRTGLIWSDIRIETSGGSDPLDSHGHSKSDAREFQKRVQELQARAGGTPQGAAAAAGDTRACPYCAETIKKAAKICRFCNRDLS
;
A
#
# COMPACT_ATOMS: atom_id res chain seq x y z
N MET A 1 4.81 3.37 -14.39
CA MET A 1 4.71 4.83 -14.68
C MET A 1 5.12 5.57 -13.44
N GLU A 2 6.21 6.34 -13.49
CA GLU A 2 6.68 7.11 -12.33
C GLU A 2 6.01 8.49 -12.30
N SER A 3 5.55 8.92 -11.12
CA SER A 3 4.99 10.27 -10.93
C SER A 3 5.67 10.94 -9.73
N GLU A 4 6.12 12.18 -9.92
CA GLU A 4 6.81 12.97 -8.89
C GLU A 4 5.94 14.17 -8.50
N TYR A 5 5.71 14.32 -7.19
CA TYR A 5 4.96 15.41 -6.59
C TYR A 5 5.88 16.23 -5.69
N VAL A 6 5.92 17.55 -5.88
CA VAL A 6 6.88 18.43 -5.23
C VAL A 6 6.16 19.36 -4.25
N ALA A 7 6.63 19.37 -3.00
CA ALA A 7 6.12 20.30 -2.00
C ALA A 7 6.51 21.75 -2.33
N SER A 8 5.59 22.68 -2.07
CA SER A 8 5.85 24.11 -2.19
C SER A 8 6.98 24.54 -1.26
N ARG A 9 7.92 25.32 -1.80
CA ARG A 9 9.04 25.87 -1.03
C ARG A 9 8.58 26.80 0.10
N TRP A 10 7.39 27.36 0.01
CA TRP A 10 6.89 28.37 0.94
C TRP A 10 6.19 27.76 2.17
N THR A 11 6.37 26.46 2.37
CA THR A 11 5.70 25.70 3.42
C THR A 11 6.71 25.20 4.44
N ARG A 12 6.22 24.88 5.64
CA ARG A 12 7.06 24.58 6.81
C ARG A 12 8.06 23.47 6.49
N GLY A 13 9.36 23.79 6.59
CA GLY A 13 10.44 22.83 6.37
C GLY A 13 10.86 22.59 4.91
N ASN A 14 10.36 23.39 3.95
CA ASN A 14 10.62 23.22 2.51
C ASN A 14 11.33 24.43 1.83
N PHE A 15 11.67 25.49 2.59
CA PHE A 15 12.16 26.78 2.03
C PHE A 15 13.44 26.69 1.20
N LEU A 16 14.46 25.98 1.69
CA LEU A 16 15.72 25.77 0.97
C LEU A 16 15.70 24.45 0.18
N PHE A 17 15.09 23.42 0.76
CA PHE A 17 15.08 22.06 0.22
C PHE A 17 13.64 21.51 0.19
N PRO A 18 12.91 21.65 -0.94
CA PRO A 18 11.56 21.14 -1.04
C PRO A 18 11.55 19.61 -1.00
N THR A 19 10.60 19.05 -0.25
CA THR A 19 10.36 17.61 -0.19
C THR A 19 9.77 17.10 -1.50
N ARG A 20 10.26 15.96 -1.99
CA ARG A 20 9.73 15.31 -3.20
C ARG A 20 9.18 13.94 -2.86
N LEU A 21 7.96 13.68 -3.32
CA LEU A 21 7.29 12.39 -3.22
C LEU A 21 7.29 11.75 -4.60
N ARG A 22 7.94 10.59 -4.74
CA ARG A 22 7.93 9.80 -5.97
C ARG A 22 7.07 8.57 -5.76
N ILE A 23 6.11 8.36 -6.65
CA ILE A 23 5.34 7.12 -6.73
C ILE A 23 5.99 6.25 -7.81
N THR A 24 6.35 5.02 -7.43
CA THR A 24 6.73 3.95 -8.34
C THR A 24 5.58 2.95 -8.50
N ASP A 25 5.74 1.93 -9.35
CA ASP A 25 4.68 0.94 -9.59
C ASP A 25 4.32 0.09 -8.35
N GLN A 26 5.15 0.08 -7.30
CA GLN A 26 4.93 -0.73 -6.09
C GLN A 26 5.26 -0.03 -4.78
N SER A 27 5.86 1.16 -4.80
CA SER A 27 6.27 1.87 -3.59
C SER A 27 6.17 3.38 -3.73
N VAL A 28 6.02 4.04 -2.59
CA VAL A 28 6.13 5.48 -2.43
C VAL A 28 7.49 5.80 -1.83
N VAL A 29 8.23 6.72 -2.44
CA VAL A 29 9.54 7.17 -1.97
C VAL A 29 9.45 8.65 -1.60
N ARG A 30 9.77 8.98 -0.35
CA ARG A 30 10.00 10.38 0.08
C ARG A 30 11.48 10.65 0.03
N ARG A 31 11.86 11.71 -0.68
CA ARG A 31 13.23 12.23 -0.71
C ARG A 31 13.26 13.63 -0.11
N LYS A 32 13.91 13.79 1.04
CA LYS A 32 14.10 15.06 1.72
C LYS A 32 15.58 15.39 1.83
N ARG A 33 15.98 16.53 1.26
CA ARG A 33 17.37 17.01 1.34
C ARG A 33 17.52 17.94 2.53
N SER A 34 18.67 17.87 3.18
CA SER A 34 19.13 18.81 4.19
C SER A 34 20.50 19.35 3.75
N TRP A 35 21.06 20.31 4.51
CA TRP A 35 22.36 20.92 4.19
C TRP A 35 23.50 19.90 4.03
N PHE A 36 23.45 18.76 4.73
CA PHE A 36 24.53 17.77 4.73
C PHE A 36 24.05 16.31 4.60
N SER A 37 22.74 16.08 4.55
CA SER A 37 22.18 14.72 4.43
C SER A 37 21.03 14.68 3.44
N VAL A 38 20.83 13.53 2.81
CA VAL A 38 19.63 13.22 2.04
C VAL A 38 18.95 12.05 2.74
N ASN A 39 17.72 12.26 3.16
CA ASN A 39 16.91 11.22 3.78
C ASN A 39 15.95 10.67 2.72
N GLU A 40 16.03 9.36 2.47
CA GLU A 40 15.19 8.63 1.53
C GLU A 40 14.43 7.53 2.29
N GLU A 41 13.11 7.67 2.37
CA GLU A 41 12.24 6.64 2.95
C GLU A 41 11.38 6.03 1.86
N THR A 42 11.41 4.71 1.78
CA THR A 42 10.63 3.94 0.81
C THR A 42 9.59 3.10 1.55
N VAL A 43 8.32 3.31 1.22
CA VAL A 43 7.19 2.57 1.77
C VAL A 43 6.56 1.74 0.65
N ASN A 44 6.49 0.42 0.83
CA ASN A 44 5.81 -0.46 -0.12
C ASN A 44 4.29 -0.23 -0.07
N ALA A 45 3.62 -0.20 -1.22
CA ALA A 45 2.18 0.01 -1.32
C ALA A 45 1.36 -1.00 -0.51
N ARG A 46 1.86 -2.22 -0.31
CA ARG A 46 1.23 -3.26 0.53
C ARG A 46 1.28 -2.95 2.03
N ASN A 47 2.29 -2.19 2.45
CA ASN A 47 2.50 -1.82 3.86
C ASN A 47 1.89 -0.45 4.18
N ILE A 48 1.17 0.16 3.24
CA ILE A 48 0.45 1.41 3.50
C ILE A 48 -0.88 1.02 4.14
N ALA A 49 -1.05 1.36 5.42
CA ALA A 49 -2.28 1.13 6.17
C ALA A 49 -3.33 2.18 5.82
N ASN A 50 -2.91 3.46 5.76
CA ASN A 50 -3.81 4.57 5.51
C ASN A 50 -3.08 5.77 4.90
N VAL A 51 -3.78 6.56 4.09
CA VAL A 51 -3.31 7.84 3.54
C VAL A 51 -4.32 8.92 3.93
N ASN A 52 -3.88 9.85 4.77
CA ASN A 52 -4.70 10.97 5.23
C ASN A 52 -4.23 12.28 4.57
N ILE A 53 -5.17 13.06 4.07
CA ILE A 53 -4.90 14.40 3.52
C ILE A 53 -5.59 15.45 4.37
N ARG A 54 -4.79 16.34 4.96
CA ARG A 54 -5.30 17.55 5.64
C ARG A 54 -5.22 18.71 4.65
N THR A 55 -6.37 19.16 4.16
CA THR A 55 -6.44 20.27 3.21
C THR A 55 -6.64 21.59 3.93
N GLY A 56 -5.70 22.52 3.78
CA GLY A 56 -5.81 23.89 4.27
C GLY A 56 -6.40 24.86 3.24
N LEU A 57 -6.26 26.16 3.51
CA LEU A 57 -6.76 27.22 2.62
C LEU A 57 -6.06 27.22 1.25
N ILE A 58 -4.74 27.00 1.22
CA ILE A 58 -3.92 27.06 -0.01
C ILE A 58 -3.21 25.73 -0.29
N TRP A 59 -2.60 25.12 0.73
CA TRP A 59 -1.84 23.87 0.62
C TRP A 59 -2.50 22.72 1.36
N SER A 60 -2.05 21.51 1.05
CA SER A 60 -2.45 20.27 1.71
C SER A 60 -1.25 19.54 2.28
N ASP A 61 -1.47 18.90 3.43
CA ASP A 61 -0.52 18.00 4.07
C ASP A 61 -0.94 16.55 3.83
N ILE A 62 0.03 15.70 3.53
CA ILE A 62 -0.17 14.27 3.26
C ILE A 62 0.51 13.48 4.37
N ARG A 63 -0.24 12.59 5.02
CA ARG A 63 0.24 11.66 6.05
C ARG A 63 0.01 10.23 5.59
N ILE A 64 1.06 9.43 5.57
CA ILE A 64 0.99 8.01 5.23
C ILE A 64 1.32 7.19 6.48
N GLU A 65 0.37 6.37 6.91
CA GLU A 65 0.53 5.46 8.03
C GLU A 65 0.94 4.08 7.50
N THR A 66 1.95 3.48 8.11
CA THR A 66 2.49 2.19 7.70
C THR A 66 2.00 1.07 8.62
N SER A 67 1.66 -0.08 8.05
CA SER A 67 1.33 -1.30 8.79
C SER A 67 2.63 -1.99 9.21
N GLY A 68 3.19 -1.59 10.36
CA GLY A 68 4.42 -2.20 10.87
C GLY A 68 5.10 -1.52 12.06
N GLY A 69 4.51 -0.46 12.63
CA GLY A 69 5.09 0.27 13.76
C GLY A 69 6.21 1.24 13.37
N SER A 70 6.41 1.50 12.08
CA SER A 70 7.34 2.53 11.60
C SER A 70 6.72 3.92 11.69
N ASP A 71 7.57 4.94 11.80
CA ASP A 71 7.13 6.33 11.88
C ASP A 71 6.22 6.72 10.71
N PRO A 72 5.12 7.44 10.97
CA PRO A 72 4.23 7.93 9.92
C PRO A 72 4.99 8.89 9.01
N LEU A 73 4.81 8.70 7.71
CA LEU A 73 5.45 9.53 6.70
C LEU A 73 4.61 10.79 6.48
N ASP A 74 5.03 11.90 7.08
CA ASP A 74 4.41 13.21 6.89
C ASP A 74 5.10 14.03 5.78
N SER A 75 4.29 14.69 4.94
CA SER A 75 4.77 15.56 3.87
C SER A 75 3.89 16.80 3.75
N HIS A 76 4.49 17.97 3.93
CA HIS A 76 3.79 19.25 4.00
C HIS A 76 3.85 20.02 2.69
N GLY A 77 2.80 20.78 2.40
CA GLY A 77 2.86 21.85 1.41
C GLY A 77 2.60 21.46 -0.04
N HIS A 78 1.85 20.40 -0.27
CA HIS A 78 1.42 20.00 -1.61
C HIS A 78 0.27 20.89 -2.08
N SER A 79 0.13 21.07 -3.39
CA SER A 79 -1.09 21.69 -3.91
C SER A 79 -2.29 20.76 -3.67
N LYS A 80 -3.51 21.31 -3.65
CA LYS A 80 -4.72 20.51 -3.44
C LYS A 80 -4.94 19.48 -4.55
N SER A 81 -4.62 19.84 -5.79
CA SER A 81 -4.69 18.94 -6.94
C SER A 81 -3.68 17.81 -6.79
N ASP A 82 -2.43 18.12 -6.47
CA ASP A 82 -1.36 17.13 -6.35
C ASP A 82 -1.65 16.15 -5.21
N ALA A 83 -2.12 16.66 -4.07
CA ALA A 83 -2.45 15.81 -2.93
C ALA A 83 -3.57 14.82 -3.27
N ARG A 84 -4.64 15.29 -3.92
CA ARG A 84 -5.75 14.42 -4.36
C ARG A 84 -5.32 13.41 -5.41
N GLU A 85 -4.50 13.83 -6.38
CA GLU A 85 -3.97 12.94 -7.41
C GLU A 85 -3.07 11.88 -6.78
N PHE A 86 -2.17 12.28 -5.87
CA PHE A 86 -1.32 11.37 -5.10
C PHE A 86 -2.15 10.33 -4.34
N GLN A 87 -3.19 10.74 -3.61
CA GLN A 87 -4.08 9.81 -2.91
C GLN A 87 -4.74 8.82 -3.87
N LYS A 88 -5.26 9.32 -5.00
CA LYS A 88 -5.88 8.46 -6.01
C LYS A 88 -4.88 7.44 -6.53
N ARG A 89 -3.64 7.85 -6.85
CA ARG A 89 -2.59 6.94 -7.32
C ARG A 89 -2.18 5.91 -6.29
N VAL A 90 -2.03 6.30 -5.02
CA VAL A 90 -1.70 5.36 -3.96
C VAL A 90 -2.84 4.36 -3.73
N GLN A 91 -4.11 4.81 -3.79
CA GLN A 91 -5.26 3.92 -3.71
C GLN A 91 -5.32 2.95 -4.91
N GLU A 92 -5.02 3.40 -6.12
CA GLU A 92 -4.90 2.53 -7.30
C GLU A 92 -3.80 1.48 -7.09
N LEU A 93 -2.65 1.87 -6.54
CA LEU A 93 -1.56 0.94 -6.21
C LEU A 93 -1.95 -0.04 -5.11
N GLN A 94 -2.63 0.42 -4.05
CA GLN A 94 -3.15 -0.44 -2.99
C GLN A 94 -4.23 -1.38 -3.51
N ALA A 95 -5.11 -0.94 -4.42
CA ALA A 95 -6.11 -1.80 -5.04
C ALA A 95 -5.47 -2.84 -5.98
N ARG A 96 -4.34 -2.52 -6.61
CA ARG A 96 -3.55 -3.48 -7.42
C ARG A 96 -2.70 -4.41 -6.55
N ALA A 97 -2.20 -3.92 -5.42
CA ALA A 97 -1.29 -4.65 -4.53
C ALA A 97 -2.03 -5.46 -3.45
N GLY A 98 -3.21 -4.99 -3.05
CA GLY A 98 -4.20 -5.62 -2.17
C GLY A 98 -5.38 -6.23 -2.95
N GLY A 99 -5.40 -6.06 -4.27
CA GLY A 99 -6.22 -6.84 -5.19
C GLY A 99 -5.62 -8.23 -5.36
N THR A 100 -6.38 -9.20 -4.84
CA THR A 100 -6.14 -10.64 -4.78
C THR A 100 -4.94 -11.10 -3.92
N PRO A 101 -5.20 -11.83 -2.82
CA PRO A 101 -4.41 -13.04 -2.60
C PRO A 101 -4.56 -13.83 -3.90
N GLN A 102 -3.50 -13.91 -4.71
CA GLN A 102 -3.42 -14.78 -5.89
C GLN A 102 -3.36 -16.27 -5.48
N GLY A 103 -4.25 -16.63 -4.55
CA GLY A 103 -4.55 -17.95 -4.00
C GLY A 103 -5.95 -18.02 -3.34
N ALA A 104 -6.75 -16.95 -3.30
CA ALA A 104 -8.08 -16.96 -2.68
C ALA A 104 -9.24 -17.05 -3.69
N ALA A 105 -9.10 -16.53 -4.91
CA ALA A 105 -10.15 -16.65 -5.94
C ALA A 105 -10.27 -18.08 -6.53
N ALA A 106 -9.23 -18.91 -6.39
CA ALA A 106 -9.32 -20.35 -6.67
C ALA A 106 -10.08 -21.11 -5.55
N ALA A 107 -10.16 -20.56 -4.34
CA ALA A 107 -10.64 -21.30 -3.17
C ALA A 107 -12.16 -21.56 -3.16
N ALA A 108 -12.97 -20.83 -3.94
CA ALA A 108 -14.42 -21.05 -3.98
C ALA A 108 -14.84 -22.21 -4.91
N GLY A 109 -13.99 -22.59 -5.88
CA GLY A 109 -14.24 -23.73 -6.79
C GLY A 109 -13.49 -25.02 -6.39
N ASP A 110 -12.58 -24.93 -5.43
CA ASP A 110 -11.60 -25.97 -5.13
C ASP A 110 -11.98 -26.84 -3.92
N THR A 111 -13.25 -26.86 -3.50
CA THR A 111 -13.72 -27.69 -2.37
C THR A 111 -14.75 -28.73 -2.81
N ARG A 112 -14.66 -29.95 -2.27
CA ARG A 112 -15.61 -31.06 -2.46
C ARG A 112 -15.95 -31.69 -1.10
N ALA A 113 -17.07 -32.41 -1.01
CA ALA A 113 -17.39 -33.22 0.16
C ALA A 113 -16.60 -34.55 0.14
N CYS A 114 -16.09 -34.99 1.30
CA CYS A 114 -15.45 -36.28 1.45
C CYS A 114 -16.48 -37.43 1.39
N PRO A 115 -16.28 -38.49 0.58
CA PRO A 115 -17.24 -39.60 0.45
C PRO A 115 -17.35 -40.47 1.71
N TYR A 116 -16.40 -40.38 2.64
CA TYR A 116 -16.37 -41.22 3.84
C TYR A 116 -16.92 -40.54 5.09
N CYS A 117 -16.72 -39.22 5.25
CA CYS A 117 -17.10 -38.49 6.46
C CYS A 117 -17.91 -37.22 6.20
N ALA A 118 -18.30 -36.95 4.94
CA ALA A 118 -19.09 -35.80 4.50
C ALA A 118 -18.50 -34.40 4.75
N GLU A 119 -17.32 -34.30 5.36
CA GLU A 119 -16.68 -33.02 5.64
C GLU A 119 -16.14 -32.35 4.37
N THR A 120 -16.07 -31.02 4.38
CA THR A 120 -15.61 -30.23 3.22
C THR A 120 -14.09 -30.21 3.15
N ILE A 121 -13.54 -30.67 2.03
CA ILE A 121 -12.11 -30.82 1.78
C ILE A 121 -11.71 -30.16 0.46
N LYS A 122 -10.42 -29.89 0.28
CA LYS A 122 -9.91 -29.42 -1.02
C LYS A 122 -10.05 -30.51 -2.08
N LYS A 123 -10.47 -30.15 -3.30
CA LYS A 123 -10.61 -31.03 -4.45
C LYS A 123 -9.29 -31.74 -4.81
N ALA A 124 -8.16 -31.06 -4.62
CA ALA A 124 -6.81 -31.60 -4.81
C ALA A 124 -6.30 -32.50 -3.66
N ALA A 125 -7.08 -32.71 -2.59
CA ALA A 125 -6.65 -33.54 -1.46
C ALA A 125 -6.65 -35.02 -1.84
N LYS A 126 -5.46 -35.65 -1.72
CA LYS A 126 -5.28 -37.12 -1.80
C LYS A 126 -5.64 -37.83 -0.49
N ILE A 127 -5.55 -37.13 0.65
CA ILE A 127 -5.90 -37.68 1.96
C ILE A 127 -6.84 -36.71 2.68
N CYS A 128 -7.93 -37.23 3.26
CA CYS A 128 -8.85 -36.43 4.06
C CYS A 128 -8.20 -36.02 5.38
N ARG A 129 -8.16 -34.71 5.70
CA ARG A 129 -7.64 -34.21 6.98
C ARG A 129 -8.46 -34.64 8.20
N PHE A 130 -9.73 -35.00 8.01
CA PHE A 130 -10.67 -35.28 9.11
C PHE A 130 -10.76 -36.77 9.45
N CYS A 131 -10.74 -37.66 8.44
CA CYS A 131 -10.82 -39.10 8.65
C CYS A 131 -9.56 -39.87 8.25
N ASN A 132 -8.51 -39.18 7.78
CA ASN A 132 -7.22 -39.75 7.33
C ASN A 132 -7.31 -40.85 6.26
N ARG A 133 -8.43 -40.96 5.54
CA ARG A 133 -8.57 -41.89 4.42
C ARG A 133 -8.02 -41.31 3.12
N ASP A 134 -7.49 -42.19 2.28
CA ASP A 134 -7.07 -41.84 0.91
C ASP A 134 -8.30 -41.60 0.00
N LEU A 135 -8.19 -40.59 -0.84
CA LEU A 135 -9.23 -40.02 -1.70
C LEU A 135 -8.75 -39.89 -3.16
N SER A 136 -7.58 -40.46 -3.48
CA SER A 136 -6.94 -40.41 -4.79
C SER A 136 -7.75 -41.12 -5.86
#